data_AF-A0A8I0B4T7-F1
#
_entry.id   AF-A0A8I0B4T7-F1
#
_cell.length_a   1.000
_cell.length_b   1.000
_cell.length_c   1.000
_cell.angle_alpha   90.00
_cell.angle_beta   90.00
_cell.angle_gamma   90.00
#
_symmetry.space_group_name_H-M   'P 1'
#
loop_
_entity.id
_entity.type
_entity.pdbx_description
1 polymer ?
#
loop_
_entity_poly.entity_id
_entity_poly.type
_entity_poly.pdbx_seq_one_letter_code
_entity_poly.pdbx_strand_id
1 'polypeptide(L)'
;MYRPISPKPIGKGFSLVEMAIILVIASLMVAALLPRIVSGTKRDVMAEAKRMVRSARNEVLGYAKANGCALPPAAWFSAQAAHRWGRLGAVAYLSGNRTLTLVNGTNQTAAFLIVSNGTDQTNDTDYSANPTDLRPVHDDIVDFATPAFVQSLCP
;
A
#
# COMPACT_ATOMS: atom_id res chain seq x y z
N MET A 1 -19.10 44.20 -63.58
CA MET A 1 -18.45 42.87 -63.65
C MET A 1 -18.69 42.14 -62.34
N TYR A 2 -19.55 41.12 -62.33
CA TYR A 2 -19.87 40.34 -61.12
C TYR A 2 -19.02 39.06 -61.13
N ARG A 3 -18.20 38.83 -60.10
CA ARG A 3 -17.40 37.60 -59.96
C ARG A 3 -18.20 36.60 -59.13
N PRO A 4 -18.52 35.40 -59.66
CA PRO A 4 -19.19 34.37 -58.87
C PRO A 4 -18.24 33.84 -57.79
N ILE A 5 -18.72 33.82 -56.55
CA ILE A 5 -18.01 33.26 -55.40
C ILE A 5 -18.16 31.74 -55.50
N SER A 6 -17.04 31.03 -55.67
CA SER A 6 -17.04 29.56 -55.75
C SER A 6 -17.37 28.98 -54.37
N PRO A 7 -18.39 28.11 -54.25
CA PRO A 7 -18.75 27.52 -52.96
C PRO A 7 -17.65 26.56 -52.50
N LYS A 8 -17.13 26.80 -51.28
CA LYS A 8 -16.18 25.91 -50.61
C LYS A 8 -16.90 24.58 -50.30
N PRO A 9 -16.36 23.42 -50.69
CA PRO A 9 -16.99 22.15 -50.37
C PRO A 9 -17.06 21.97 -48.86
N ILE A 10 -18.29 21.80 -48.35
CA ILE A 10 -18.56 21.50 -46.95
C ILE A 10 -17.99 20.10 -46.69
N GLY A 11 -17.01 19.99 -45.80
CA GLY A 11 -16.39 18.71 -45.44
C GLY A 11 -17.46 17.72 -44.99
N LYS A 12 -17.44 16.50 -45.55
CA LYS A 12 -18.36 15.43 -45.18
C LYS A 12 -18.21 15.16 -43.67
N GLY A 13 -19.26 15.43 -42.90
CA GLY A 13 -19.30 15.10 -41.48
C GLY A 13 -19.24 13.59 -41.26
N PHE A 14 -18.81 13.19 -40.06
CA PHE A 14 -18.73 11.79 -39.66
C PHE A 14 -20.07 11.07 -39.81
N SER A 15 -20.06 9.90 -40.45
CA SER A 15 -21.24 9.04 -40.53
C SER A 15 -21.58 8.45 -39.16
N LEU A 16 -22.87 8.26 -38.87
CA LEU A 16 -23.34 7.58 -37.66
C LEU A 16 -22.71 6.19 -37.53
N VAL A 17 -22.56 5.50 -38.67
CA VAL A 17 -21.94 4.17 -38.73
C VAL A 17 -20.45 4.23 -38.40
N GLU A 18 -19.73 5.23 -38.89
CA GLU A 18 -18.29 5.41 -38.60
C GLU A 18 -18.07 5.65 -37.11
N MET A 19 -18.90 6.48 -36.48
CA MET A 19 -18.83 6.72 -35.03
C MET A 19 -19.19 5.47 -34.21
N ALA A 20 -20.19 4.69 -34.64
CA ALA A 20 -20.54 3.44 -33.99
C ALA A 20 -19.39 2.43 -34.03
N ILE A 21 -18.72 2.30 -35.18
CA ILE A 21 -17.56 1.40 -35.34
C ILE A 21 -16.41 1.87 -34.45
N ILE A 22 -16.12 3.18 -34.39
CA ILE A 22 -15.07 3.72 -33.52
C ILE A 22 -15.37 3.43 -32.04
N LEU A 23 -16.61 3.60 -31.59
CA LEU A 23 -17.01 3.31 -30.21
C LEU A 23 -16.86 1.81 -29.87
N VAL A 24 -17.24 0.93 -30.79
CA VAL A 24 -17.05 -0.52 -30.62
C VAL A 24 -15.56 -0.84 -30.45
N ILE A 25 -14.71 -0.34 -31.36
CA ILE A 25 -13.25 -0.58 -31.29
C ILE A 25 -12.66 0.00 -30.00
N ALA A 26 -13.03 1.21 -29.62
CA ALA A 26 -12.57 1.85 -28.39
C ALA A 26 -12.98 1.07 -27.13
N SER A 27 -14.23 0.59 -27.07
CA SER A 27 -14.72 -0.21 -25.95
C SER A 27 -13.97 -1.53 -25.81
N LEU A 28 -13.65 -2.20 -26.93
CA LEU A 28 -12.88 -3.44 -26.94
C LEU A 28 -11.43 -3.20 -26.51
N MET A 29 -10.82 -2.10 -26.92
CA MET A 29 -9.48 -1.71 -26.46
C MET A 29 -9.44 -1.45 -24.96
N VAL A 30 -10.42 -0.69 -24.43
CA VAL A 30 -10.51 -0.39 -23.00
C VAL A 30 -10.74 -1.67 -22.19
N ALA A 31 -11.62 -2.55 -22.64
CA ALA A 31 -11.89 -3.84 -21.99
C ALA A 31 -10.63 -4.73 -21.92
N ALA A 32 -9.78 -4.69 -22.95
CA ALA A 32 -8.55 -5.47 -22.99
C ALA A 32 -7.43 -4.89 -22.09
N LEU A 33 -7.37 -3.57 -21.91
CA LEU A 33 -6.29 -2.89 -21.17
C LEU A 33 -6.59 -2.70 -19.68
N LEU A 34 -7.85 -2.51 -19.30
CA LEU A 34 -8.28 -2.24 -17.92
C LEU A 34 -7.74 -3.25 -16.90
N PRO A 35 -7.83 -4.58 -17.11
CA PRO A 35 -7.36 -5.56 -16.12
C PRO A 35 -5.85 -5.44 -15.84
N ARG A 36 -5.05 -5.06 -16.85
CA ARG A 36 -3.60 -4.90 -16.74
C ARG A 36 -3.23 -3.66 -15.94
N ILE A 37 -3.92 -2.55 -16.18
CA ILE A 37 -3.69 -1.30 -15.43
C ILE A 37 -4.08 -1.50 -13.96
N VAL A 38 -5.26 -2.05 -13.70
CA VAL A 38 -5.75 -2.27 -12.32
C VAL A 38 -4.84 -3.24 -11.55
N SER A 39 -4.36 -4.32 -12.19
CA SER A 39 -3.44 -5.25 -11.54
C SER A 39 -2.05 -4.65 -11.29
N GLY A 40 -1.56 -3.77 -12.16
CA GLY A 40 -0.34 -3.00 -11.96
C GLY A 40 -0.43 -2.09 -10.74
N THR A 41 -1.47 -1.25 -10.67
CA THR A 41 -1.66 -0.30 -9.57
C THR A 41 -1.76 -0.98 -8.21
N LYS A 42 -2.45 -2.13 -8.13
CA LYS A 42 -2.55 -2.90 -6.87
C LYS A 42 -1.18 -3.38 -6.37
N ARG A 43 -0.30 -3.82 -7.27
CA ARG A 43 1.05 -4.26 -6.92
C ARG A 43 1.91 -3.10 -6.43
N ASP A 44 1.79 -1.94 -7.07
CA ASP A 44 2.55 -0.75 -6.71
C ASP A 44 2.14 -0.22 -5.33
N VAL A 45 0.84 -0.15 -5.05
CA VAL A 45 0.30 0.24 -3.74
C VAL A 45 0.79 -0.71 -2.65
N MET A 46 0.74 -2.02 -2.91
CA MET A 46 1.23 -3.03 -1.97
C MET A 46 2.75 -2.94 -1.73
N ALA A 47 3.54 -2.68 -2.78
CA ALA A 47 4.97 -2.50 -2.66
C ALA A 47 5.30 -1.24 -1.85
N GLU A 48 4.56 -0.16 -2.05
CA GLU A 48 4.71 1.08 -1.30
C GLU A 48 4.34 0.90 0.17
N ALA A 49 3.23 0.24 0.46
CA ALA A 49 2.83 -0.03 1.84
C ALA A 49 3.87 -0.87 2.60
N LYS A 50 4.46 -1.88 1.95
CA LYS A 50 5.59 -2.63 2.53
C LYS A 50 6.82 -1.77 2.79
N ARG A 51 7.13 -0.82 1.91
CA ARG A 51 8.27 0.09 2.12
C ARG A 51 8.03 0.99 3.32
N MET A 52 6.81 1.49 3.50
CA MET A 52 6.46 2.33 4.65
C MET A 52 6.59 1.56 5.96
N VAL A 53 6.00 0.37 6.08
CA VAL A 53 6.07 -0.45 7.30
C VAL A 53 7.52 -0.82 7.63
N ARG A 54 8.35 -1.12 6.62
CA ARG A 54 9.80 -1.34 6.82
C ARG A 54 10.54 -0.09 7.25
N SER A 55 10.21 1.07 6.68
CA SER A 55 10.79 2.36 7.09
C SER A 55 10.45 2.64 8.55
N ALA A 56 9.20 2.47 8.93
CA ALA A 56 8.70 2.58 10.29
C ALA A 56 9.46 1.68 11.26
N ARG A 57 9.62 0.40 10.93
CA ARG A 57 10.42 -0.53 11.72
C ARG A 57 11.85 -0.03 11.88
N ASN A 58 12.48 0.42 10.80
CA ASN A 58 13.86 0.91 10.84
C ASN A 58 13.99 2.19 11.70
N GLU A 59 12.99 3.05 11.74
CA GLU A 59 12.94 4.20 12.65
C GLU A 59 12.87 3.77 14.12
N VAL A 60 12.03 2.78 14.46
CA VAL A 60 11.98 2.20 15.82
C VAL A 60 13.33 1.60 16.19
N LEU A 61 13.94 0.82 15.30
CA LEU A 61 15.23 0.20 15.55
C LEU A 61 16.36 1.23 15.68
N GLY A 62 16.30 2.32 14.90
CA GLY A 62 17.21 3.45 15.02
C GLY A 62 17.10 4.13 16.38
N TYR A 63 15.87 4.34 16.86
CA TYR A 63 15.63 4.85 18.21
C TYR A 63 16.19 3.89 19.28
N ALA A 64 15.88 2.59 19.17
CA ALA A 64 16.33 1.60 20.13
C ALA A 64 17.86 1.53 20.21
N LYS A 65 18.55 1.58 19.06
CA LYS A 65 20.01 1.62 19.00
C LYS A 65 20.59 2.87 19.67
N ALA A 66 19.94 4.02 19.53
CA ALA A 66 20.39 5.27 20.14
C ALA A 66 20.13 5.35 21.66
N ASN A 67 19.14 4.62 22.16
CA ASN A 67 18.67 4.68 23.55
C ASN A 67 18.96 3.39 24.35
N GLY A 68 20.04 2.67 24.02
CA GLY A 68 20.45 1.49 24.78
C GLY A 68 19.40 0.37 24.79
N CYS A 69 18.81 0.08 23.64
CA CYS A 69 17.77 -0.95 23.43
C CYS A 69 16.40 -0.62 24.01
N ALA A 70 16.22 0.59 24.56
CA ALA A 70 14.90 1.05 24.96
C ALA A 70 14.02 1.33 23.73
N LEU A 71 12.87 0.69 23.67
CA LEU A 71 11.87 0.95 22.65
C LEU A 71 11.20 2.32 22.88
N PRO A 72 10.79 3.03 21.81
CA PRO A 72 10.10 4.29 21.95
C PRO A 72 8.74 4.10 22.66
N PRO A 73 8.29 5.06 23.49
CA PRO A 73 6.95 5.02 24.07
C PRO A 73 5.87 4.99 22.99
N ALA A 74 4.88 4.10 23.12
CA ALA A 74 3.90 3.89 22.05
C ALA A 74 3.12 5.14 21.67
N ALA A 75 2.71 5.94 22.66
CA ALA A 75 1.99 7.20 22.44
C ALA A 75 2.82 8.26 21.71
N TRP A 76 4.14 8.29 21.95
CA TRP A 76 5.05 9.17 21.22
C TRP A 76 5.18 8.67 19.79
N PHE A 77 5.54 7.40 19.59
CA PHE A 77 5.77 6.90 18.24
C PHE A 77 4.52 6.99 17.35
N SER A 78 3.33 6.68 17.86
CA SER A 78 2.08 6.77 17.10
C SER A 78 1.73 8.21 16.71
N ALA A 79 1.97 9.20 17.58
CA ALA A 79 1.77 10.61 17.27
C ALA A 79 2.72 11.09 16.15
N GLN A 80 4.00 10.70 16.21
CA GLN A 80 4.99 11.01 15.18
C GLN A 80 4.73 10.26 13.86
N ALA A 81 4.28 9.00 13.93
CA ALA A 81 3.95 8.15 12.78
C ALA A 81 2.78 8.70 11.97
N ALA A 82 1.72 9.19 12.64
CA ALA A 82 0.55 9.77 12.00
C ALA A 82 0.91 10.94 11.06
N HIS A 83 1.86 11.78 11.47
CA HIS A 83 2.33 12.91 10.65
C HIS A 83 3.20 12.49 9.45
N ARG A 84 3.95 11.39 9.57
CA ARG A 84 4.91 10.96 8.54
C ARG A 84 4.29 10.05 7.49
N TRP A 85 3.31 9.23 7.87
CA TRP A 85 2.83 8.13 7.04
C TRP A 85 1.33 8.19 6.72
N GLY A 86 0.63 9.26 7.14
CA GLY A 86 -0.82 9.45 6.98
C GLY A 86 -1.38 9.48 5.55
N ARG A 87 -0.56 9.32 4.50
CA ARG A 87 -1.02 9.33 3.10
C ARG A 87 -1.60 7.99 2.62
N LEU A 88 -1.35 6.89 3.31
CA LEU A 88 -1.66 5.54 2.80
C LEU A 88 -2.31 4.59 3.82
N GLY A 89 -2.83 5.13 4.93
CA GLY A 89 -3.46 4.34 6.00
C GLY A 89 -2.71 4.49 7.31
N ALA A 90 -3.44 4.52 8.42
CA ALA A 90 -2.86 4.64 9.75
C ALA A 90 -1.93 3.45 10.02
N VAL A 91 -0.66 3.73 10.31
CA VAL A 91 0.27 2.70 10.79
C VAL A 91 0.24 2.71 12.30
N ALA A 92 -0.13 1.59 12.90
CA ALA A 92 -0.10 1.40 14.34
C ALA A 92 1.27 0.86 14.79
N TYR A 93 1.75 1.38 15.92
CA TYR A 93 2.89 0.84 16.64
C TYR A 93 2.43 0.21 17.94
N LEU A 94 2.74 -1.07 18.09
CA LEU A 94 2.40 -1.86 19.25
C LEU A 94 3.69 -2.26 19.96
N SER A 95 4.00 -1.58 21.07
CA SER A 95 5.14 -1.92 21.92
C SER A 95 4.81 -3.07 22.88
N GLY A 96 5.81 -3.89 23.21
CA GLY A 96 5.73 -4.93 24.23
C GLY A 96 5.82 -6.33 23.65
N ASN A 97 6.15 -7.29 24.52
CA ASN A 97 6.27 -8.70 24.13
C ASN A 97 4.91 -9.23 23.70
N ARG A 98 4.77 -9.54 22.41
CA ARG A 98 3.55 -10.11 21.83
C ARG A 98 3.86 -11.39 21.09
N THR A 99 3.01 -12.38 21.27
CA THR A 99 3.12 -13.65 20.55
C THR A 99 2.47 -13.51 19.19
N LEU A 100 3.23 -13.78 18.15
CA LEU A 100 2.80 -13.88 16.78
C LEU A 100 2.69 -15.34 16.40
N THR A 101 1.57 -15.74 15.80
CA THR A 101 1.43 -17.09 15.23
C THR A 101 1.82 -17.04 13.77
N LEU A 102 3.00 -17.55 13.44
CA LEU A 102 3.48 -17.58 12.07
C LEU A 102 2.64 -18.54 11.21
N VAL A 103 2.62 -18.34 9.89
CA VAL A 103 1.92 -19.21 8.91
C VAL A 103 2.32 -20.68 9.05
N ASN A 104 3.56 -20.94 9.47
CA ASN A 104 4.07 -22.28 9.72
C ASN A 104 3.59 -22.87 11.07
N GLY A 105 2.60 -22.26 11.73
CA GLY A 105 2.07 -22.66 13.04
C GLY A 105 3.04 -22.46 14.20
N THR A 106 4.14 -21.75 13.99
CA THR A 106 5.15 -21.49 15.02
C THR A 106 4.87 -20.18 15.73
N ASN A 107 4.96 -20.17 17.05
CA ASN A 107 4.80 -18.95 17.82
C ASN A 107 6.13 -18.20 17.92
N GLN A 108 6.13 -16.91 17.60
CA GLN A 108 7.30 -16.05 17.74
C GLN A 108 6.97 -14.85 18.61
N THR A 109 7.83 -14.57 19.59
CA THR A 109 7.67 -13.38 20.42
C THR A 109 8.31 -12.19 19.71
N ALA A 110 7.50 -11.18 19.40
CA ALA A 110 7.94 -9.88 18.92
C ALA A 110 8.11 -8.91 20.10
N ALA A 111 9.17 -8.11 20.09
CA ALA A 111 9.40 -7.02 21.05
C ALA A 111 8.51 -5.80 20.75
N PHE A 112 8.22 -5.60 19.47
CA PHE A 112 7.24 -4.64 18.98
C PHE A 112 6.74 -5.07 17.60
N LEU A 113 5.59 -4.52 17.21
CA LEU A 113 5.01 -4.68 15.88
C LEU A 113 4.69 -3.32 15.27
N ILE A 114 4.81 -3.26 13.96
CA ILE A 114 4.30 -2.20 13.11
C ILE A 114 3.23 -2.83 12.23
N VAL A 115 2.04 -2.26 12.25
CA VAL A 115 0.89 -2.74 11.48
C VAL A 115 0.37 -1.60 10.62
N SER A 116 0.13 -1.85 9.34
CA SER A 116 -0.68 -0.97 8.49
C SER A 116 -2.12 -1.42 8.65
N ASN A 117 -3.03 -0.56 9.13
CA ASN A 117 -4.43 -0.88 9.43
C ASN A 117 -5.33 -1.09 8.18
N GLY A 118 -4.79 -1.72 7.15
CA GLY A 118 -5.53 -2.08 5.95
C GLY A 118 -6.46 -0.99 5.39
N THR A 119 -7.57 -1.44 4.81
CA THR A 119 -8.67 -0.62 4.29
C THR A 119 -9.76 -0.44 5.34
N ASP A 120 -9.84 -1.35 6.31
CA ASP A 120 -10.86 -1.35 7.36
C ASP A 120 -10.50 -0.50 8.59
N GLN A 121 -9.26 0.00 8.65
CA GLN A 121 -8.71 0.82 9.73
C GLN A 121 -8.71 0.13 11.10
N THR A 122 -8.96 -1.17 11.14
CA THR A 122 -8.92 -1.96 12.37
C THR A 122 -7.57 -2.63 12.55
N ASN A 123 -7.21 -2.92 13.80
CA ASN A 123 -6.00 -3.69 14.09
C ASN A 123 -6.43 -5.15 14.19
N ASP A 124 -6.11 -5.97 13.21
CA ASP A 124 -6.29 -7.41 13.37
C ASP A 124 -5.37 -7.96 14.45
N THR A 125 -5.74 -9.07 15.09
CA THR A 125 -4.93 -9.74 16.11
C THR A 125 -4.23 -11.02 15.61
N ASP A 126 -4.58 -11.46 14.40
CA ASP A 126 -4.04 -12.66 13.76
C ASP A 126 -3.10 -12.25 12.62
N TYR A 127 -1.79 -12.42 12.85
CA TYR A 127 -0.78 -11.89 11.97
C TYR A 127 -0.02 -12.99 11.24
N SER A 128 -0.10 -12.98 9.91
CA SER A 128 0.67 -13.89 9.07
C SER A 128 2.16 -13.54 9.10
N ALA A 129 3.02 -14.54 9.37
CA ALA A 129 4.49 -14.47 9.26
C ALA A 129 5.01 -13.89 7.94
N ASN A 130 4.17 -13.98 6.91
CA ASN A 130 4.49 -13.54 5.58
C ASN A 130 3.67 -12.25 5.37
N PRO A 131 4.30 -11.07 5.27
CA PRO A 131 3.63 -9.76 5.12
C PRO A 131 2.94 -9.60 3.74
N THR A 132 2.50 -10.71 3.16
CA THR A 132 1.89 -10.91 1.84
C THR A 132 0.59 -11.67 1.90
N ASP A 133 0.21 -12.26 3.05
CA ASP A 133 -0.97 -13.12 3.15
C ASP A 133 -2.25 -12.27 3.31
N LEU A 134 -2.66 -11.68 2.19
CA LEU A 134 -3.94 -10.99 2.00
C LEU A 134 -5.09 -12.01 1.99
N ARG A 135 -5.39 -12.63 3.12
CA ARG A 135 -6.68 -13.32 3.26
C ARG A 135 -7.78 -12.26 3.36
N PRO A 136 -9.04 -12.59 3.00
CA PRO A 136 -10.14 -11.63 3.03
C PRO A 136 -10.40 -10.97 4.38
N VAL A 137 -9.85 -11.52 5.46
CA VAL A 137 -10.00 -11.06 6.85
C VAL A 137 -8.73 -10.40 7.38
N HIS A 138 -7.63 -10.35 6.60
CA HIS A 138 -6.31 -9.85 7.04
C HIS A 138 -5.62 -9.04 5.93
N ASP A 139 -6.10 -7.83 5.65
CA ASP A 139 -5.46 -6.92 4.69
C ASP A 139 -4.31 -6.10 5.31
N ASP A 140 -4.06 -6.30 6.60
CA ASP A 140 -2.98 -5.69 7.37
C ASP A 140 -1.58 -6.16 6.93
N ILE A 141 -0.69 -5.19 6.73
CA ILE A 141 0.74 -5.46 6.50
C ILE A 141 1.47 -5.28 7.82
N VAL A 142 2.13 -6.35 8.26
CA VAL A 142 2.83 -6.39 9.55
C VAL A 142 4.33 -6.53 9.35
N ASP A 143 5.10 -5.80 10.14
CA ASP A 143 6.53 -6.03 10.30
C ASP A 143 6.89 -5.95 11.79
N PHE A 144 7.88 -6.72 12.22
CA PHE A 144 8.20 -6.88 13.63
C PHE A 144 9.69 -7.12 13.84
N ALA A 145 10.12 -7.01 15.09
CA ALA A 145 11.46 -7.39 15.52
C ALA A 145 11.37 -8.25 16.79
N THR A 146 12.23 -9.26 16.90
CA THR A 146 12.28 -10.11 18.09
C THR A 146 13.08 -9.43 19.20
N PRO A 147 12.83 -9.77 20.49
CA PRO A 147 13.61 -9.23 21.61
C PRO A 147 15.11 -9.51 21.47
N ALA A 148 15.47 -10.73 21.04
CA ALA A 148 16.86 -11.11 20.80
C ALA A 148 17.52 -10.26 19.71
N PHE A 149 16.79 -9.96 18.63
CA PHE A 149 17.30 -9.09 17.59
C PHE A 149 17.49 -7.65 18.08
N VAL A 150 16.50 -7.09 18.80
CA VAL A 150 16.63 -5.75 19.38
C VAL A 150 17.84 -5.68 20.31
N GLN A 151 18.01 -6.66 21.20
CA GLN A 151 19.16 -6.74 22.11
C GLN A 151 20.50 -6.81 21.38
N SER A 152 20.56 -7.54 20.25
CA SER A 152 21.79 -7.64 19.44
C SER A 152 22.22 -6.32 18.77
N LEU A 153 21.34 -5.32 18.68
CA LEU A 153 21.67 -4.02 18.08
C LEU A 153 22.42 -3.10 19.04
N CYS A 154 22.48 -3.43 20.33
CA CYS A 154 23.12 -2.62 21.34
C CYS A 154 24.48 -3.21 21.73
N PRO A 155 25.47 -2.33 21.97
CA PRO A 155 26.80 -2.73 22.42
C PRO A 155 26.79 -3.26 23.86
#